data_AF-A0A7W8BW94-F1
#
_entry.id   AF-A0A7W8BW94-F1
#
_cell.length_a   1.000
_cell.length_b   1.000
_cell.length_c   1.000
_cell.angle_alpha   90.00
_cell.angle_beta   90.00
_cell.angle_gamma   90.00
#
_symmetry.space_group_name_H-M   'P 1'
#
loop_
_entity.id
_entity.type
_entity.pdbx_description
1 polymer ?
#
loop_
_entity_poly.entity_id
_entity_poly.type
_entity_poly.pdbx_seq_one_letter_code
_entity_poly.pdbx_strand_id
1 'polypeptide(L)'
;MSAPTAPLSPAAADAMRRLEAALVTPDAATVEKVRAALGFTAGWKPQPHLGETATYLTVWSQMELNDLLERVGGTVTMRQVERSASDGATRTATEITLTVQVPGVGPVEIVTDIEDDPEHGYRIDIPVVALARYRSAAEHCRALAESADFDGCLAAQDEMAMCRCQLAAAGRLDLIGVA
;
A
#
# COMPACT_ATOMS: atom_id res chain seq x y z
N MET A 1 12.77 -34.94 -30.23
CA MET A 1 14.13 -34.41 -29.97
C MET A 1 14.04 -32.90 -30.10
N SER A 2 14.01 -32.15 -28.99
CA SER A 2 14.00 -30.69 -29.04
C SER A 2 15.39 -30.19 -29.43
N ALA A 3 15.47 -29.36 -30.46
CA ALA A 3 16.70 -28.68 -30.82
C ALA A 3 17.10 -27.72 -29.68
N PRO A 4 18.38 -27.66 -29.29
CA PRO A 4 18.84 -26.71 -28.30
C PRO A 4 18.67 -25.28 -28.83
N THR A 5 17.99 -24.43 -28.07
CA THR A 5 17.84 -23.01 -28.38
C THR A 5 19.22 -22.38 -28.43
N ALA A 6 19.62 -21.85 -29.59
CA ALA A 6 20.91 -21.18 -29.74
C ALA A 6 20.97 -19.97 -28.79
N PRO A 7 22.10 -19.73 -28.10
CA PRO A 7 22.24 -18.57 -27.22
C PRO A 7 22.10 -17.27 -28.02
N LEU A 8 21.47 -16.27 -27.39
CA LEU A 8 21.31 -14.94 -27.98
C LEU A 8 22.66 -14.35 -28.34
N SER A 9 22.74 -13.66 -29.48
CA SER A 9 23.92 -12.88 -29.82
C SER A 9 24.12 -11.76 -28.78
N PRO A 10 25.36 -11.30 -28.51
CA PRO A 10 25.61 -10.22 -27.57
C PRO A 10 24.84 -8.93 -27.90
N ALA A 11 24.66 -8.62 -29.18
CA ALA A 11 23.86 -7.47 -29.63
C ALA A 11 22.37 -7.64 -29.33
N ALA A 12 21.82 -8.85 -29.50
CA ALA A 12 20.44 -9.15 -29.15
C ALA A 12 20.22 -9.10 -27.63
N ALA A 13 21.17 -9.62 -26.83
CA ALA A 13 21.13 -9.54 -25.38
C ALA A 13 21.23 -8.08 -24.86
N ASP A 14 22.03 -7.24 -25.52
CA ASP A 14 22.13 -5.81 -25.18
C ASP A 14 20.86 -5.04 -25.59
N ALA A 15 20.29 -5.34 -26.75
CA ALA A 15 19.02 -4.77 -27.19
C ALA A 15 17.86 -5.16 -26.27
N MET A 16 17.80 -6.43 -25.83
CA MET A 16 16.81 -6.89 -24.85
C MET A 16 16.98 -6.16 -23.52
N ARG A 17 18.21 -6.04 -22.98
CA ARG A 17 18.45 -5.26 -21.76
C ARG A 17 18.05 -3.79 -21.89
N ARG A 18 18.27 -3.17 -23.05
CA ARG A 18 17.84 -1.78 -23.30
C ARG A 18 16.32 -1.65 -23.39
N LEU A 19 15.65 -2.62 -24.01
CA LEU A 19 14.18 -2.66 -24.07
C LEU A 19 13.58 -2.91 -22.69
N GLU A 20 14.11 -3.85 -21.93
CA GLU A 20 13.72 -4.09 -20.54
C GLU A 20 13.94 -2.83 -19.69
N ALA A 21 15.11 -2.19 -19.80
CA ALA A 21 15.37 -0.94 -19.08
C ALA A 21 14.43 0.19 -19.51
N ALA A 22 14.11 0.34 -20.79
CA ALA A 22 13.19 1.36 -21.29
C ALA A 22 11.73 1.11 -20.89
N LEU A 23 11.33 -0.15 -20.75
CA LEU A 23 10.00 -0.55 -20.27
C LEU A 23 9.89 -0.42 -18.74
N VAL A 24 11.01 -0.55 -18.02
CA VAL A 24 11.05 -0.48 -16.55
C VAL A 24 11.33 0.94 -16.03
N THR A 25 11.96 1.81 -16.83
CA THR A 25 12.27 3.18 -16.39
C THR A 25 11.00 4.03 -16.42
N PRO A 26 10.50 4.50 -15.27
CA PRO A 26 9.33 5.35 -15.25
C PRO A 26 9.62 6.69 -15.95
N ASP A 27 8.64 7.19 -16.70
CA ASP A 27 8.72 8.49 -17.37
C ASP A 27 9.08 9.59 -16.35
N ALA A 28 10.16 10.32 -16.61
CA ALA A 28 10.71 11.32 -15.69
C ALA A 28 9.71 12.44 -15.38
N ALA A 29 8.87 12.81 -16.37
CA ALA A 29 7.83 13.81 -16.16
C ALA A 29 6.73 13.30 -15.21
N THR A 30 6.37 12.02 -15.32
CA THR A 30 5.44 11.35 -14.41
C THR A 30 6.02 11.27 -12.99
N VAL A 31 7.27 10.84 -12.84
CA VAL A 31 7.94 10.79 -11.52
C VAL A 31 7.96 12.16 -10.85
N GLU A 32 8.27 13.21 -11.61
CA GLU A 32 8.31 14.58 -11.06
C GLU A 32 6.93 15.07 -10.61
N LYS A 33 5.86 14.78 -11.37
CA LYS A 33 4.48 15.10 -10.96
C LYS A 33 4.11 14.38 -9.65
N VAL A 34 4.42 13.10 -9.54
CA VAL A 34 4.14 12.30 -8.34
C VAL A 34 4.95 12.81 -7.15
N ARG A 35 6.26 13.06 -7.33
CA ARG A 35 7.13 13.65 -6.32
C ARG A 35 6.56 14.96 -5.77
N ALA A 36 6.18 15.88 -6.67
CA ALA A 36 5.63 17.17 -6.31
C ALA A 36 4.28 17.03 -5.58
N ALA A 37 3.39 16.16 -6.07
CA ALA A 37 2.08 15.93 -5.48
C ALA A 37 2.16 15.30 -4.08
N LEU A 38 3.11 14.39 -3.84
CA LEU A 38 3.31 13.72 -2.55
C LEU A 38 4.18 14.55 -1.57
N GLY A 39 4.73 15.67 -2.03
CA GLY A 39 5.59 16.54 -1.23
C GLY A 39 6.95 15.93 -0.91
N PHE A 40 7.47 15.03 -1.75
CA PHE A 40 8.82 14.48 -1.60
C PHE A 40 9.91 15.47 -1.98
N THR A 41 11.10 15.30 -1.42
CA THR A 41 12.25 16.16 -1.68
C THR A 41 12.72 16.06 -3.14
N ALA A 42 13.32 17.14 -3.65
CA ALA A 42 13.90 17.15 -5.00
C ALA A 42 14.96 16.04 -5.13
N GLY A 43 14.92 15.30 -6.25
CA GLY A 43 15.81 14.16 -6.49
C GLY A 43 15.30 12.82 -5.95
N TRP A 44 14.18 12.79 -5.24
CA TRP A 44 13.47 11.54 -4.94
C TRP A 44 13.07 10.83 -6.24
N LYS A 45 13.16 9.51 -6.24
CA LYS A 45 12.75 8.63 -7.33
C LYS A 45 12.30 7.27 -6.79
N PRO A 46 11.43 6.55 -7.50
CA PRO A 46 11.10 5.17 -7.19
C PRO A 46 12.35 4.29 -7.13
N GLN A 47 12.30 3.26 -6.29
CA GLN A 47 13.32 2.25 -6.08
C GLN A 47 12.92 0.93 -6.78
N PRO A 48 13.41 0.67 -8.02
CA PRO A 48 12.95 -0.50 -8.79
C PRO A 48 13.28 -1.84 -8.14
N HIS A 49 14.34 -1.88 -7.31
CA HIS A 49 14.73 -3.09 -6.60
C HIS A 49 13.74 -3.48 -5.47
N LEU A 50 12.87 -2.55 -5.06
CA LEU A 50 11.74 -2.80 -4.15
C LEU A 50 10.43 -3.05 -4.91
N GLY A 51 10.47 -3.13 -6.24
CA GLY A 51 9.28 -3.25 -7.08
C GLY A 51 8.51 -1.94 -7.28
N GLU A 52 9.07 -0.80 -6.86
CA GLU A 52 8.41 0.49 -7.03
C GLU A 52 8.36 0.93 -8.50
N THR A 53 7.27 1.62 -8.85
CA THR A 53 7.05 2.27 -10.15
C THR A 53 6.71 3.74 -9.94
N ALA A 54 6.39 4.49 -11.00
CA ALA A 54 5.92 5.87 -10.84
C ALA A 54 4.62 5.98 -10.02
N THR A 55 3.80 4.95 -10.01
CA THR A 55 2.44 4.97 -9.43
C THR A 55 2.23 3.92 -8.35
N TYR A 56 3.28 3.20 -7.96
CA TYR A 56 3.27 2.21 -6.89
C TYR A 56 4.55 2.37 -6.08
N LEU A 57 4.42 2.78 -4.83
CA LEU A 57 5.52 3.18 -3.95
C LEU A 57 5.45 2.40 -2.65
N THR A 58 6.60 2.14 -2.04
CA THR A 58 6.71 1.50 -0.73
C THR A 58 7.24 2.51 0.29
N VAL A 59 6.70 2.48 1.50
CA VAL A 59 7.25 3.24 2.63
C VAL A 59 7.62 2.30 3.76
N TRP A 60 8.63 2.69 4.55
CA TRP A 60 9.26 1.83 5.54
C TRP A 60 8.39 1.57 6.75
N SER A 61 7.42 2.44 7.03
CA SER A 61 6.60 2.33 8.23
C SER A 61 5.22 2.93 8.10
N GLN A 62 4.35 2.49 9.02
CA GLN A 62 3.02 3.08 9.25
C GLN A 62 3.09 4.57 9.61
N MET A 63 4.19 5.03 10.23
CA MET A 63 4.40 6.44 10.54
C MET A 63 4.61 7.26 9.27
N GLU A 64 5.47 6.80 8.36
CA GLU A 64 5.69 7.46 7.07
C GLU A 64 4.40 7.50 6.22
N LEU A 65 3.63 6.42 6.24
CA LEU A 65 2.34 6.37 5.56
C LEU A 65 1.32 7.34 6.20
N ASN A 66 1.31 7.45 7.54
CA ASN A 66 0.46 8.40 8.25
C ASN A 66 0.83 9.85 7.93
N ASP A 67 2.13 10.18 7.91
CA ASP A 67 2.61 11.51 7.55
C ASP A 67 2.19 11.89 6.12
N LEU A 68 2.18 10.92 5.19
CA LEU A 68 1.66 11.12 3.85
C LEU A 68 0.15 11.34 3.85
N LEU A 69 -0.63 10.51 4.55
CA LEU A 69 -2.08 10.70 4.70
C LEU A 69 -2.41 12.10 5.25
N GLU A 70 -1.69 12.55 6.27
CA GLU A 70 -1.88 13.89 6.85
C GLU A 70 -1.53 15.01 5.88
N ARG A 71 -0.49 14.82 5.08
CA ARG A 71 0.00 15.83 4.14
C ARG A 71 -0.89 15.98 2.91
N VAL A 72 -1.32 14.86 2.32
CA VAL A 72 -1.96 14.86 0.99
C VAL A 72 -3.37 14.27 0.98
N GLY A 73 -3.83 13.73 2.11
CA GLY A 73 -5.10 13.00 2.17
C GLY A 73 -5.06 11.72 1.34
N GLY A 74 -6.24 11.20 1.00
CA GLY A 74 -6.38 10.04 0.12
C GLY A 74 -7.35 9.01 0.66
N THR A 75 -7.39 7.86 -0.02
CA THR A 75 -8.20 6.71 0.38
C THR A 75 -7.28 5.66 0.95
N VAL A 76 -7.58 5.20 2.16
CA VAL A 76 -6.85 4.11 2.81
C VAL A 76 -7.65 2.82 2.70
N THR A 77 -6.97 1.73 2.37
CA THR A 77 -7.48 0.35 2.36
C THR A 77 -6.47 -0.57 3.03
N MET A 78 -6.89 -1.80 3.34
CA MET A 78 -5.99 -2.86 3.80
C MET A 78 -6.38 -4.20 3.21
N ARG A 79 -5.41 -5.12 3.10
CA ARG A 79 -5.65 -6.51 2.70
C ARG A 79 -4.60 -7.45 3.28
N GLN A 80 -4.93 -8.73 3.36
CA GLN A 80 -3.97 -9.79 3.63
C GLN A 80 -3.19 -10.12 2.36
N VAL A 81 -1.88 -10.28 2.49
CA VAL A 81 -0.95 -10.60 1.40
C VAL A 81 0.05 -11.66 1.84
N GLU A 82 0.43 -12.54 0.91
CA GLU A 82 1.55 -13.46 1.14
C GLU A 82 2.86 -12.77 0.72
N ARG A 83 3.88 -12.85 1.59
CA ARG A 83 5.22 -12.34 1.37
C ARG A 83 6.23 -13.48 1.48
N SER A 84 7.26 -13.44 0.65
CA SER A 84 8.40 -14.34 0.75
C SER A 84 9.57 -13.62 1.44
N ALA A 85 10.15 -14.26 2.44
CA ALA A 85 11.41 -13.84 3.05
C ALA A 85 12.60 -14.28 2.17
N SER A 86 13.78 -13.73 2.45
CA SER A 86 15.01 -14.01 1.71
C SER A 86 15.48 -15.47 1.82
N ASP A 87 15.03 -16.20 2.84
CA ASP A 87 15.26 -17.63 3.04
C ASP A 87 14.23 -18.51 2.30
N GLY A 88 13.27 -17.90 1.60
CA GLY A 88 12.21 -18.59 0.86
C GLY A 88 10.98 -18.95 1.71
N ALA A 89 10.98 -18.66 3.01
CA ALA A 89 9.79 -18.84 3.84
C ALA A 89 8.68 -17.88 3.40
N THR A 90 7.43 -18.36 3.36
CA THR A 90 6.27 -17.49 3.15
C THR A 90 5.66 -17.09 4.49
N ARG A 91 5.16 -15.87 4.55
CA ARG A 91 4.39 -15.34 5.69
C ARG A 91 3.20 -14.54 5.19
N THR A 92 2.13 -14.57 5.96
CA THR A 92 1.02 -13.63 5.77
C THR A 92 1.40 -12.29 6.40
N ALA A 93 1.16 -11.20 5.68
CA ALA A 93 1.30 -9.84 6.17
C ALA A 93 0.01 -9.07 5.89
N THR A 94 -0.22 -8.03 6.68
CA THR A 94 -1.32 -7.09 6.45
C THR A 94 -0.78 -5.87 5.69
N GLU A 95 -1.11 -5.69 4.42
CA GLU A 95 -0.72 -4.51 3.65
C GLU A 95 -1.73 -3.39 3.87
N ILE A 96 -1.26 -2.18 4.20
CA ILE A 96 -2.04 -0.95 4.11
C ILE A 96 -1.66 -0.20 2.86
N THR A 97 -2.67 0.24 2.11
CA THR A 97 -2.50 1.06 0.91
C THR A 97 -3.12 2.43 1.13
N LEU A 98 -2.36 3.49 0.87
CA LEU A 98 -2.84 4.85 0.67
C LEU A 98 -2.91 5.12 -0.84
N THR A 99 -4.11 5.38 -1.35
CA THR A 99 -4.33 5.80 -2.74
C THR A 99 -4.54 7.32 -2.80
N VAL A 100 -3.65 8.00 -3.53
CA VAL A 100 -3.69 9.45 -3.77
C VAL A 100 -3.98 9.73 -5.24
N GLN A 101 -4.91 10.64 -5.53
CA GLN A 101 -5.19 11.06 -6.91
C GLN A 101 -4.21 12.17 -7.32
N VAL A 102 -3.30 11.86 -8.24
CA VAL A 102 -2.30 12.82 -8.75
C VAL A 102 -2.78 13.43 -10.07
N PRO A 103 -2.96 14.77 -10.16
CA PRO A 103 -3.43 15.43 -11.37
C PRO A 103 -2.57 15.12 -12.60
N GLY A 104 -3.20 14.63 -13.67
CA GLY A 104 -2.53 14.29 -14.93
C GLY A 104 -1.63 13.05 -14.86
N VAL A 105 -1.74 12.25 -13.81
CA VAL A 105 -1.13 10.91 -13.66
C VAL A 105 -2.21 9.86 -13.36
N GLY A 106 -3.11 10.15 -12.41
CA GLY A 106 -4.13 9.21 -11.95
C GLY A 106 -3.86 8.72 -10.52
N PRO A 107 -4.37 7.53 -10.14
CA PRO A 107 -4.14 6.98 -8.81
C PRO A 107 -2.66 6.59 -8.63
N VAL A 108 -2.11 6.96 -7.49
CA VAL A 108 -0.81 6.50 -6.99
C VAL A 108 -1.05 5.73 -5.71
N GLU A 109 -0.54 4.51 -5.65
CA GLU A 109 -0.60 3.63 -4.48
C GLU A 109 0.70 3.75 -3.70
N ILE A 110 0.58 4.03 -2.41
CA ILE A 110 1.69 4.00 -1.46
C ILE A 110 1.37 2.92 -0.44
N VAL A 111 2.23 1.93 -0.31
CA VAL A 111 1.98 0.75 0.53
C VAL A 111 2.99 0.65 1.66
N THR A 112 2.54 0.05 2.76
CA THR A 112 3.42 -0.44 3.82
C THR A 112 2.85 -1.75 4.33
N ASP A 113 3.73 -2.69 4.67
CA ASP A 113 3.33 -3.93 5.30
C ASP A 113 3.31 -3.76 6.82
N ILE A 114 2.32 -4.40 7.42
CA ILE A 114 2.22 -4.60 8.85
C ILE A 114 2.53 -6.05 9.12
N GLU A 115 3.56 -6.26 9.92
CA GLU A 115 3.84 -7.55 10.51
C GLU A 115 3.03 -7.69 11.81
N ASP A 116 2.32 -8.81 11.96
CA ASP A 116 1.64 -9.18 13.21
C ASP A 116 2.67 -9.68 14.25
N ASP A 117 3.77 -8.95 14.42
CA ASP A 117 4.75 -9.23 15.46
C ASP A 117 4.57 -8.25 16.63
N PRO A 118 4.03 -8.72 17.77
CA PRO A 118 3.82 -7.89 18.96
C PRO A 118 5.14 -7.44 19.61
N GLU A 119 6.29 -8.08 19.32
CA GLU A 119 7.59 -7.70 19.86
C GLU A 119 8.28 -6.60 19.04
N HIS A 120 7.94 -6.44 17.75
CA HIS A 120 8.62 -5.52 16.83
C HIS A 120 7.85 -4.21 16.54
N GLY A 121 6.97 -3.80 17.44
CA GLY A 121 6.50 -2.42 17.47
C GLY A 121 5.37 -2.11 16.49
N TYR A 122 4.50 -3.08 16.21
CA TYR A 122 3.24 -2.79 15.54
C TYR A 122 2.41 -1.79 16.37
N ARG A 123 2.19 -0.62 15.79
CA ARG A 123 1.40 0.44 16.41
C ARG A 123 0.00 0.47 15.82
N ILE A 124 -0.90 -0.25 16.47
CA ILE A 124 -2.34 -0.20 16.18
C ILE A 124 -2.99 1.16 16.50
N ASP A 125 -2.28 2.05 17.16
CA ASP A 125 -2.76 3.36 17.61
C ASP A 125 -2.43 4.50 16.62
N ILE A 126 -1.82 4.20 15.48
CA ILE A 126 -1.56 5.20 14.43
C ILE A 126 -2.85 5.44 13.62
N PRO A 127 -3.25 6.70 13.34
CA PRO A 127 -4.50 7.01 12.64
C PRO A 127 -4.69 6.30 11.30
N VAL A 128 -3.64 6.21 10.46
CA VAL A 128 -3.74 5.48 9.17
C VAL A 128 -4.10 4.01 9.36
N VAL A 129 -3.59 3.37 10.42
CA VAL A 129 -3.86 1.97 10.75
C VAL A 129 -5.30 1.80 11.25
N ALA A 130 -5.72 2.65 12.20
CA ALA A 130 -7.08 2.64 12.71
C ALA A 130 -8.11 2.92 11.61
N LEU A 131 -7.82 3.84 10.68
CA LEU A 131 -8.67 4.11 9.52
C LEU A 131 -8.77 2.90 8.59
N ALA A 132 -7.66 2.24 8.28
CA ALA A 132 -7.63 1.06 7.42
C ALA A 132 -8.49 -0.08 8.02
N ARG A 133 -8.29 -0.36 9.32
CA ARG A 133 -9.06 -1.35 10.08
C ARG A 133 -10.55 -1.02 10.13
N TYR A 134 -10.90 0.23 10.42
CA TYR A 134 -12.28 0.68 10.41
C TYR A 134 -12.97 0.40 9.07
N ARG A 135 -12.32 0.74 7.96
CA ARG A 135 -12.89 0.55 6.61
C ARG A 135 -13.04 -0.92 6.26
N SER A 136 -12.03 -1.73 6.58
CA SER A 136 -12.10 -3.19 6.41
C SER A 136 -13.25 -3.80 7.22
N ALA A 137 -13.37 -3.45 8.50
CA ALA A 137 -14.45 -3.91 9.36
C ALA A 137 -15.83 -3.44 8.87
N ALA A 138 -15.95 -2.21 8.38
CA ALA A 138 -17.19 -1.69 7.82
C ALA A 138 -17.61 -2.41 6.53
N GLU A 139 -16.66 -2.76 5.65
CA GLU A 139 -16.93 -3.60 4.48
C GLU A 139 -17.33 -5.01 4.87
N HIS A 140 -16.61 -5.63 5.81
CA HIS A 140 -16.93 -6.95 6.31
C HIS A 140 -18.31 -7.01 6.97
N CYS A 141 -18.66 -6.02 7.80
CA CYS A 141 -19.98 -5.90 8.41
C CYS A 141 -21.09 -5.81 7.35
N ARG A 142 -20.89 -5.08 6.25
CA ARG A 142 -21.87 -5.02 5.14
C ARG A 142 -22.05 -6.38 4.48
N ALA A 143 -20.96 -7.08 4.19
CA ALA A 143 -21.02 -8.41 3.58
C ALA A 143 -21.73 -9.44 4.49
N LEU A 144 -21.46 -9.40 5.80
CA LEU A 144 -22.10 -10.28 6.79
C LEU A 144 -23.59 -9.97 6.97
N ALA A 145 -23.97 -8.69 6.90
CA ALA A 145 -25.36 -8.29 6.96
C ALA A 145 -26.16 -8.80 5.75
N GLU A 146 -25.55 -8.82 4.56
CA GLU A 146 -26.15 -9.41 3.34
C GLU A 146 -26.37 -10.92 3.48
N SER A 147 -25.51 -11.63 4.22
CA SER A 147 -25.67 -13.05 4.52
C SER A 147 -26.49 -13.35 5.77
N ALA A 148 -27.06 -12.33 6.43
CA ALA A 148 -27.77 -12.44 7.71
C ALA A 148 -26.95 -13.10 8.84
N ASP A 149 -25.63 -12.93 8.84
CA ASP A 149 -24.74 -13.38 9.92
C ASP A 149 -24.64 -12.27 10.99
N PHE A 150 -25.56 -12.31 11.95
CA PHE A 150 -25.65 -11.30 13.00
C PHE A 150 -24.49 -11.34 13.99
N ASP A 151 -24.00 -12.53 14.33
CA ASP A 151 -22.90 -12.68 15.30
C ASP A 151 -21.59 -12.15 14.68
N GLY A 152 -21.35 -12.46 13.40
CA GLY A 152 -20.24 -11.86 12.67
C GLY A 152 -20.36 -10.33 12.58
N CYS A 153 -21.57 -9.81 12.32
CA CYS A 153 -21.80 -8.37 12.28
C CYS A 153 -21.44 -7.69 13.61
N LEU A 154 -21.77 -8.31 14.75
CA LEU A 154 -21.46 -7.76 16.06
C LEU A 154 -19.94 -7.63 16.27
N ALA A 155 -19.18 -8.68 15.92
CA ALA A 155 -17.72 -8.64 16.01
C ALA A 155 -17.11 -7.54 15.11
N ALA A 156 -17.62 -7.37 13.89
CA ALA A 156 -17.18 -6.30 13.00
C ALA A 156 -17.54 -4.90 13.53
N GLN A 157 -18.70 -4.74 14.18
CA GLN A 157 -19.12 -3.49 14.80
C GLN A 157 -18.26 -3.12 16.02
N ASP A 158 -17.88 -4.10 16.84
CA ASP A 158 -16.97 -3.89 17.98
C ASP A 158 -15.60 -3.40 17.50
N GLU A 159 -15.08 -3.98 16.43
CA GLU A 159 -13.85 -3.55 15.76
C GLU A 159 -13.96 -2.11 15.23
N MET A 160 -15.07 -1.77 14.56
CA MET A 160 -15.36 -0.40 14.12
C MET A 160 -15.42 0.58 15.30
N ALA A 161 -16.03 0.19 16.42
CA ALA A 161 -16.14 1.01 17.61
C ALA A 161 -14.77 1.27 18.25
N MET A 162 -13.91 0.24 18.33
CA MET A 162 -12.53 0.35 18.80
C MET A 162 -11.72 1.34 17.94
N CYS A 163 -11.77 1.19 16.62
CA CYS A 163 -11.06 2.07 15.69
C CYS A 163 -11.56 3.53 15.81
N ARG A 164 -12.87 3.73 15.99
CA ARG A 164 -13.44 5.06 16.22
C ARG A 164 -12.92 5.70 17.51
N CYS A 165 -12.75 4.93 18.59
CA CYS A 165 -12.15 5.43 19.83
C CYS A 165 -10.68 5.84 19.63
N GLN A 166 -9.91 5.06 18.87
CA GLN A 166 -8.51 5.40 18.55
C GLN A 166 -8.43 6.68 17.71
N LEU A 167 -9.26 6.81 16.68
CA LEU A 167 -9.34 8.01 15.85
C LEU A 167 -9.81 9.23 16.66
N ALA A 168 -10.77 9.06 17.58
CA ALA A 168 -11.19 10.13 18.49
C ALA A 168 -10.06 10.60 19.40
N ALA A 169 -9.29 9.67 19.98
CA ALA A 169 -8.15 10.00 20.82
C ALA A 169 -7.06 10.77 20.05
N ALA A 170 -6.91 10.49 18.75
CA ALA A 170 -6.01 11.21 17.86
C ALA A 170 -6.59 12.54 17.32
N GLY A 171 -7.85 12.87 17.62
CA GLY A 171 -8.53 14.03 17.05
C GLY A 171 -8.83 13.92 15.55
N ARG A 172 -8.90 12.68 15.02
CA ARG A 172 -9.00 12.36 13.59
C ARG A 172 -10.30 11.69 13.16
N LEU A 173 -11.42 12.02 13.81
CA LEU A 173 -12.74 11.52 13.41
C LEU A 173 -13.17 12.04 12.02
N ASP A 174 -12.55 13.11 11.52
CA ASP A 174 -12.73 13.61 10.15
C ASP A 174 -12.51 12.53 9.09
N LEU A 175 -11.61 11.58 9.35
CA LEU A 175 -11.19 10.56 8.39
C LEU A 175 -12.26 9.51 8.04
N ILE A 176 -13.21 9.27 8.94
CA ILE A 176 -14.29 8.29 8.74
C ILE A 176 -15.61 8.95 8.33
N GLY A 177 -15.61 10.27 8.10
CA GLY A 177 -16.80 11.02 7.70
C GLY A 177 -17.92 10.83 8.70
N VAL A 178 -17.78 11.42 9.89
CA VAL A 178 -18.90 11.45 10.84
C VAL A 178 -20.07 12.14 10.14
N ALA A 179 -21.13 11.38 9.93
CA ALA A 179 -22.41 11.82 9.39
C ALA A 179 -23.04 12.94 10.23
#